data_AF-A0AAN6IJV9-F1
#
_entry.id   AF-A0AAN6IJV9-F1
#
_cell.length_a   1.000
_cell.length_b   1.000
_cell.length_c   1.000
_cell.angle_alpha   90.00
_cell.angle_beta   90.00
_cell.angle_gamma   90.00
#
_symmetry.space_group_name_H-M   'P 1'
#
loop_
_entity.id
_entity.type
_entity.pdbx_description
1 polymer ?
#
loop_
_entity_poly.entity_id
_entity_poly.type
_entity_poly.pdbx_seq_one_letter_code
_entity_poly.pdbx_strand_id
1 'polypeptide(L)'
;MKAPPILTSIDTSRISHDSMLWLIGSNARTLEYLRIGSVFPSDLQQLVSEISGDLVFGRLREIQMTLDLEDSQLKQYNITTTHFPRLELLFVDLPPYGISPRYETDLSILEYSFLTDLFFTACSRLRSVRFPIAWDAVEMLTPTMIPKVHELMLYQISMESEHVPDTEEANMLLNNMLSLKHIRSVSLDTVSDIAVLPLHLVCTRLHSLIIPQYRLAADQMHFLLCELPSLMVLHCKLGERQSSTADKDCAINPDYISK
;
A
#
# COMPACT_ATOMS: atom_id res chain seq x y z
N MET A 1 -6.85 -23.84 -40.34
CA MET A 1 -7.00 -22.53 -39.69
C MET A 1 -5.87 -22.37 -38.69
N LYS A 2 -5.07 -21.29 -38.77
CA LYS A 2 -4.06 -21.01 -37.73
C LYS A 2 -4.79 -20.53 -36.48
N ALA A 3 -4.40 -21.04 -35.31
CA ALA A 3 -4.93 -20.53 -34.05
C ALA A 3 -4.65 -19.01 -33.96
N PRO A 4 -5.58 -18.22 -33.42
CA PRO A 4 -5.35 -16.79 -33.22
C PRO A 4 -4.09 -16.58 -32.37
N PRO A 5 -3.35 -15.48 -32.58
CA PRO A 5 -2.19 -15.16 -31.78
C PRO A 5 -2.58 -15.04 -30.30
N ILE A 6 -1.80 -15.70 -29.44
CA ILE A 6 -1.99 -15.67 -27.99
C ILE A 6 -1.28 -14.42 -27.47
N LEU A 7 -2.03 -13.43 -26.98
CA LEU A 7 -1.46 -12.28 -26.30
C LEU A 7 -1.21 -12.65 -24.84
N THR A 8 0.05 -12.54 -24.42
CA THR A 8 0.51 -12.78 -23.04
C THR A 8 0.88 -11.48 -22.32
N SER A 9 1.11 -10.40 -23.05
CA SER A 9 1.47 -9.08 -22.52
C SER A 9 0.75 -7.97 -23.29
N ILE A 10 0.24 -6.99 -22.57
CA ILE A 10 -0.44 -5.80 -23.11
C ILE A 10 0.14 -4.54 -22.44
N ASP A 11 0.50 -3.54 -23.24
CA ASP A 11 0.78 -2.17 -22.82
C ASP A 11 -0.21 -1.24 -23.55
N THR A 12 -1.13 -0.63 -22.80
CA THR A 12 -2.22 0.18 -23.36
C THR A 12 -1.97 1.68 -23.31
N SER A 13 -0.75 2.14 -23.01
CA SER A 13 -0.41 3.56 -22.90
C SER A 13 -0.72 4.43 -24.13
N ARG A 14 -1.03 3.82 -25.28
CA ARG A 14 -1.32 4.51 -26.56
C ARG A 14 -2.57 3.99 -27.28
N ILE A 15 -3.39 3.19 -26.63
CA ILE A 15 -4.58 2.58 -27.22
C ILE A 15 -5.81 3.35 -26.71
N SER A 16 -6.86 3.47 -27.53
CA SER A 16 -8.11 4.09 -27.06
C SER A 16 -8.74 3.26 -25.94
N HIS A 17 -9.51 3.92 -25.08
CA HIS A 17 -10.17 3.34 -23.91
C HIS A 17 -10.94 2.04 -24.21
N ASP A 18 -11.90 2.10 -25.13
CA ASP A 18 -12.74 0.95 -25.50
C ASP A 18 -11.92 -0.21 -26.07
N SER A 19 -10.87 0.11 -26.84
CA SER A 19 -9.98 -0.90 -27.41
C SER A 19 -9.13 -1.57 -26.34
N MET A 20 -8.70 -0.83 -25.31
CA MET A 20 -8.02 -1.38 -24.15
C MET A 20 -8.91 -2.37 -23.41
N LEU A 21 -10.13 -1.97 -23.02
CA LEU A 21 -11.03 -2.84 -22.25
C LEU A 21 -11.38 -4.12 -23.03
N TRP A 22 -11.68 -3.98 -24.33
CA TRP A 22 -11.95 -5.13 -25.19
C TRP A 22 -10.74 -6.07 -25.31
N LEU A 23 -9.53 -5.53 -25.47
CA LEU A 23 -8.30 -6.33 -25.54
C LEU A 23 -8.03 -7.10 -24.24
N ILE A 24 -8.20 -6.45 -23.09
CA ILE A 24 -8.00 -7.07 -21.78
C ILE A 24 -9.02 -8.20 -21.58
N GLY A 25 -10.31 -7.91 -21.78
CA GLY A 25 -11.39 -8.87 -21.62
C GLY A 25 -11.24 -10.08 -22.54
N SER A 26 -10.90 -9.84 -23.82
CA SER A 26 -10.74 -10.90 -24.83
C SER A 26 -9.55 -11.83 -24.56
N ASN A 27 -8.56 -11.39 -23.76
CA ASN A 27 -7.33 -12.13 -23.50
C ASN A 27 -7.16 -12.58 -22.05
N ALA A 28 -8.20 -12.47 -21.20
CA ALA A 28 -8.10 -12.78 -19.77
C ALA A 28 -7.50 -14.17 -19.45
N ARG A 29 -7.77 -15.17 -20.30
CA ARG A 29 -7.28 -16.55 -20.13
C ARG A 29 -5.80 -16.75 -20.44
N THR A 30 -5.22 -15.85 -21.23
CA THR A 30 -3.86 -15.98 -21.77
C THR A 30 -2.90 -14.90 -21.25
N LEU A 31 -3.44 -13.79 -20.77
CA LEU A 31 -2.68 -12.67 -20.25
C LEU A 31 -1.87 -13.06 -19.02
N GLU A 32 -0.58 -12.77 -19.06
CA GLU A 32 0.38 -12.99 -17.96
C GLU A 32 0.87 -11.67 -17.37
N TYR A 33 0.94 -10.62 -18.20
CA TYR A 33 1.44 -9.29 -17.85
C TYR A 33 0.50 -8.20 -18.37
N LEU A 34 0.07 -7.29 -17.50
CA LEU A 34 -0.80 -6.19 -17.86
C LEU A 34 -0.20 -4.86 -17.42
N ARG A 35 0.08 -3.98 -18.38
CA ARG A 35 0.47 -2.59 -18.11
C ARG A 35 -0.56 -1.64 -18.69
N ILE A 36 -1.19 -0.86 -17.82
CA ILE A 36 -2.22 0.11 -18.16
C ILE A 36 -1.73 1.52 -17.81
N GLY A 37 -1.89 2.45 -18.74
CA GLY A 37 -1.45 3.83 -18.56
C GLY A 37 -2.40 4.68 -17.70
N SER A 38 -3.72 4.54 -17.89
CA SER A 38 -4.79 5.22 -17.17
C SER A 38 -6.02 4.31 -17.22
N VAL A 39 -6.67 4.08 -16.08
CA VAL A 39 -7.92 3.30 -16.00
C VAL A 39 -8.80 3.81 -14.88
N PHE A 40 -10.11 3.91 -15.10
CA PHE A 40 -11.04 4.28 -14.03
C PHE A 40 -11.41 3.03 -13.21
N PRO A 41 -11.63 3.15 -11.88
CA PRO A 41 -12.11 2.05 -11.06
C PRO A 41 -13.40 1.38 -11.58
N SER A 42 -14.35 2.12 -12.15
CA SER A 42 -15.57 1.56 -12.76
C SER A 42 -15.30 0.70 -13.97
N ASP A 43 -14.25 0.98 -14.75
CA ASP A 43 -13.87 0.12 -15.88
C ASP A 43 -13.33 -1.23 -15.37
N LEU A 44 -12.53 -1.20 -14.30
CA LEU A 44 -12.09 -2.41 -13.64
C LEU A 44 -13.30 -3.20 -13.11
N GLN A 45 -14.27 -2.50 -12.50
CA GLN A 45 -15.53 -3.08 -12.06
C GLN A 45 -16.32 -3.66 -13.24
N GLN A 46 -16.38 -2.98 -14.39
CA GLN A 46 -17.05 -3.45 -15.60
C GLN A 46 -16.39 -4.71 -16.15
N LEU A 47 -15.06 -4.74 -16.23
CA LEU A 47 -14.30 -5.90 -16.69
C LEU A 47 -14.59 -7.16 -15.87
N VAL A 48 -14.76 -7.01 -14.55
CA VAL A 48 -15.07 -8.13 -13.66
C VAL A 48 -16.56 -8.43 -13.51
N SER A 49 -17.46 -7.49 -13.90
CA SER A 49 -18.92 -7.61 -13.72
C SER A 49 -19.74 -7.88 -14.99
N GLU A 50 -19.41 -7.28 -16.14
CA GLU A 50 -20.32 -7.27 -17.31
C GLU A 50 -20.10 -8.40 -18.32
N ILE A 51 -18.99 -9.14 -18.26
CA ILE A 51 -18.70 -10.22 -19.23
C ILE A 51 -19.12 -11.59 -18.69
N SER A 52 -20.44 -11.83 -18.56
CA SER A 52 -21.11 -13.14 -18.70
C SER A 52 -20.69 -14.35 -17.81
N GLY A 53 -19.95 -14.13 -16.72
CA GLY A 53 -19.56 -15.16 -15.74
C GLY A 53 -18.12 -14.98 -15.33
N ASP A 54 -17.89 -14.64 -14.06
CA ASP A 54 -16.61 -14.43 -13.37
C ASP A 54 -15.39 -14.48 -14.29
N LEU A 55 -15.02 -13.33 -14.86
CA LEU A 55 -13.81 -13.23 -15.68
C LEU A 55 -12.59 -13.52 -14.78
N VAL A 56 -12.04 -14.72 -14.87
CA VAL A 56 -10.85 -15.11 -14.11
C VAL A 56 -9.61 -15.02 -15.00
N PHE A 57 -8.69 -14.15 -14.59
CA PHE A 57 -7.36 -14.00 -15.18
C PHE A 57 -6.43 -15.09 -14.65
N GLY A 58 -6.67 -16.33 -15.08
CA GLY A 58 -6.05 -17.52 -14.51
C GLY A 58 -4.53 -17.65 -14.71
N ARG A 59 -3.92 -16.78 -15.53
CA ARG A 59 -2.47 -16.75 -15.80
C ARG A 59 -1.80 -15.44 -15.41
N LEU A 60 -2.56 -14.40 -15.05
CA LEU A 60 -2.02 -13.08 -14.80
C LEU A 60 -1.14 -13.10 -13.55
N ARG A 61 0.12 -12.69 -13.72
CA ARG A 61 1.14 -12.69 -12.66
C ARG A 61 1.52 -11.29 -12.23
N GLU A 62 1.37 -10.32 -13.13
CA GLU A 62 1.78 -8.95 -12.93
C GLU A 62 0.76 -7.98 -13.49
N ILE A 63 0.42 -6.99 -12.66
CA ILE A 63 -0.37 -5.84 -13.06
C ILE A 63 0.39 -4.58 -12.67
N GLN A 64 0.56 -3.69 -13.64
CA GLN A 64 0.97 -2.31 -13.44
C GLN A 64 -0.11 -1.39 -14.00
N MET A 65 -0.66 -0.50 -13.20
CA MET A 65 -1.69 0.44 -13.65
C MET A 65 -1.56 1.80 -12.97
N THR A 66 -2.08 2.84 -13.63
CA THR A 66 -2.35 4.13 -13.00
C THR A 66 -3.86 4.37 -13.02
N LEU A 67 -4.42 4.75 -11.87
CA LEU A 67 -5.86 4.97 -11.71
C LEU A 67 -6.23 6.41 -12.03
N ASP A 68 -7.21 6.62 -12.89
CA ASP A 68 -7.77 7.97 -13.09
C ASP A 68 -8.80 8.30 -12.01
N LEU A 69 -8.75 9.56 -11.55
CA LEU A 69 -9.44 10.08 -10.38
C LEU A 69 -10.62 10.96 -10.83
N GLU A 70 -11.71 10.33 -11.29
CA GLU A 70 -12.93 11.04 -11.68
C GLU A 70 -14.10 10.03 -11.86
N ASP A 71 -14.35 9.16 -10.88
CA ASP A 71 -15.32 8.07 -11.05
C ASP A 71 -16.46 8.03 -10.03
N SER A 72 -17.46 8.87 -10.29
CA SER A 72 -18.71 8.86 -9.52
C SER A 72 -19.64 7.68 -9.85
N GLN A 73 -19.23 6.71 -10.68
CA GLN A 73 -20.11 5.65 -11.20
C GLN A 73 -19.93 4.27 -10.58
N LEU A 74 -18.99 4.12 -9.64
CA LEU A 74 -18.84 2.86 -8.91
C LEU A 74 -20.14 2.46 -8.21
N LYS A 75 -20.53 1.20 -8.40
CA LYS A 75 -21.62 0.57 -7.64
C LYS A 75 -21.01 -0.24 -6.50
N GLN A 76 -21.76 -0.40 -5.40
CA GLN A 76 -21.37 -1.36 -4.36
C GLN A 76 -21.27 -2.76 -4.98
N TYR A 77 -20.09 -3.38 -4.87
CA TYR A 77 -19.79 -4.66 -5.50
C TYR A 77 -18.99 -5.52 -4.54
N ASN A 78 -19.60 -6.58 -4.02
CA ASN A 78 -18.94 -7.51 -3.11
C ASN A 78 -18.20 -8.57 -3.92
N ILE A 79 -16.87 -8.46 -4.00
CA ILE A 79 -16.02 -9.45 -4.64
C ILE A 79 -15.75 -10.58 -3.65
N THR A 80 -16.39 -11.73 -3.87
CA THR A 80 -16.25 -12.91 -2.99
C THR A 80 -15.31 -13.98 -3.55
N THR A 81 -14.94 -13.88 -4.83
CA THR A 81 -14.05 -14.82 -5.54
C THR A 81 -12.87 -14.07 -6.14
N THR A 82 -11.69 -14.69 -6.17
CA THR A 82 -10.51 -14.05 -6.76
C THR A 82 -10.59 -14.05 -8.28
N HIS A 83 -10.49 -12.86 -8.88
CA HIS A 83 -10.31 -12.70 -10.33
C HIS A 83 -8.86 -12.94 -10.78
N PHE A 84 -7.91 -12.98 -9.84
CA PHE A 84 -6.46 -13.03 -10.13
C PHE A 84 -5.72 -14.11 -9.30
N PRO A 85 -6.07 -15.40 -9.42
CA PRO A 85 -5.54 -16.47 -8.56
C PRO A 85 -4.03 -16.70 -8.66
N ARG A 86 -3.35 -16.12 -9.66
CA ARG A 86 -1.91 -16.26 -9.89
C ARG A 86 -1.13 -14.95 -9.74
N LEU A 87 -1.77 -13.88 -9.32
CA LEU A 87 -1.12 -12.57 -9.18
C LEU A 87 0.01 -12.64 -8.15
N GLU A 88 1.21 -12.22 -8.55
CA GLU A 88 2.40 -12.17 -7.71
C GLU A 88 2.90 -10.74 -7.52
N LEU A 89 2.69 -9.88 -8.50
CA LEU A 89 3.16 -8.49 -8.54
C LEU A 89 1.98 -7.56 -8.82
N LEU A 90 1.75 -6.60 -7.94
CA LEU A 90 0.71 -5.60 -8.08
C LEU A 90 1.30 -4.21 -7.88
N PHE A 91 1.26 -3.39 -8.91
CA PHE A 91 1.69 -2.01 -8.88
C PHE A 91 0.54 -1.13 -9.35
N VAL A 92 -0.10 -0.47 -8.40
CA VAL A 92 -1.15 0.52 -8.67
C VAL A 92 -0.56 1.88 -8.32
N ASP A 93 -0.70 2.83 -9.24
CA ASP A 93 -0.24 4.21 -9.15
C ASP A 93 -1.42 5.19 -9.23
N LEU A 94 -1.28 6.38 -8.65
CA LEU A 94 -2.16 7.53 -8.94
C LEU A 94 -1.41 8.51 -9.85
N PRO A 95 -2.11 9.27 -10.72
CA PRO A 95 -1.50 10.28 -11.56
C PRO A 95 -0.77 11.31 -10.68
N PRO A 96 0.42 11.80 -11.12
CA PRO A 96 1.20 12.72 -10.31
C PRO A 96 0.47 14.05 -10.12
N TYR A 97 0.56 14.57 -8.89
CA TYR A 97 0.02 15.87 -8.47
C TYR A 97 0.42 16.98 -9.46
N GLY A 98 -0.56 17.76 -9.95
CA GLY A 98 -0.30 18.98 -10.74
C GLY A 98 -0.49 18.89 -12.26
N ILE A 99 -0.97 17.77 -12.81
CA ILE A 99 -1.29 17.68 -14.26
C ILE A 99 -2.60 18.38 -14.63
N SER A 100 -3.54 18.60 -13.69
CA SER A 100 -4.65 19.52 -13.93
C SER A 100 -5.29 20.06 -12.64
N PRO A 101 -5.68 21.35 -12.60
CA PRO A 101 -6.29 22.02 -11.44
C PRO A 101 -7.76 21.63 -11.20
N ARG A 102 -8.26 20.58 -11.87
CA ARG A 102 -9.67 20.13 -11.80
C ARG A 102 -9.85 18.71 -11.25
N TYR A 103 -8.78 17.94 -11.09
CA TYR A 103 -8.88 16.55 -10.62
C TYR A 103 -8.71 16.52 -9.11
N GLU A 104 -9.69 15.91 -8.44
CA GLU A 104 -9.52 15.39 -7.08
C GLU A 104 -8.28 14.49 -7.08
N THR A 105 -7.41 14.66 -6.10
CA THR A 105 -6.16 13.88 -6.01
C THR A 105 -6.31 12.60 -5.23
N ASP A 106 -7.53 12.34 -4.76
CA ASP A 106 -7.83 11.38 -3.72
C ASP A 106 -8.96 10.49 -4.24
N LEU A 107 -8.74 9.17 -4.25
CA LEU A 107 -9.81 8.21 -4.47
C LEU A 107 -10.83 8.33 -3.31
N SER A 108 -12.11 8.21 -3.63
CA SER A 108 -13.17 8.00 -2.65
C SER A 108 -12.98 6.67 -1.91
N ILE A 109 -13.55 6.55 -0.70
CA ILE A 109 -13.48 5.29 0.05
C ILE A 109 -14.16 4.13 -0.64
N LEU A 110 -15.20 4.40 -1.43
CA LEU A 110 -15.83 3.37 -2.26
C LEU A 110 -14.84 2.80 -3.28
N GLU A 111 -14.01 3.65 -3.90
CA GLU A 111 -12.95 3.22 -4.81
C GLU A 111 -11.88 2.41 -4.08
N TYR A 112 -11.40 2.88 -2.93
CA TYR A 112 -10.42 2.14 -2.13
C TYR A 112 -10.94 0.79 -1.65
N SER A 113 -12.17 0.73 -1.15
CA SER A 113 -12.79 -0.52 -0.70
C SER A 113 -12.92 -1.50 -1.86
N PHE A 114 -13.43 -1.04 -3.01
CA PHE A 114 -13.56 -1.87 -4.20
C PHE A 114 -12.21 -2.43 -4.66
N LEU A 115 -11.18 -1.58 -4.75
CA LEU A 115 -9.85 -2.02 -5.19
C LEU A 115 -9.21 -2.95 -4.17
N THR A 116 -9.44 -2.70 -2.87
CA THR A 116 -8.96 -3.58 -1.79
C THR A 116 -9.59 -4.97 -1.92
N ASP A 117 -10.91 -5.02 -2.10
CA ASP A 117 -11.63 -6.28 -2.31
C ASP A 117 -11.19 -6.99 -3.59
N LEU A 118 -10.95 -6.23 -4.67
CA LEU A 118 -10.55 -6.78 -5.96
C LEU A 118 -9.17 -7.47 -5.89
N PHE A 119 -8.22 -6.89 -5.16
CA PHE A 119 -6.83 -7.31 -5.20
C PHE A 119 -6.33 -8.06 -3.97
N PHE A 120 -6.89 -7.82 -2.79
CA PHE A 120 -6.42 -8.44 -1.55
C PHE A 120 -7.33 -9.58 -1.08
N THR A 121 -8.60 -9.60 -1.48
CA THR A 121 -9.47 -10.73 -1.20
C THR A 121 -9.04 -11.94 -2.04
N ALA A 122 -8.54 -12.97 -1.36
CA ALA A 122 -8.16 -14.27 -1.93
C ALA A 122 -6.93 -14.30 -2.89
N CYS A 123 -6.14 -13.23 -3.01
CA CYS A 123 -4.87 -13.22 -3.76
C CYS A 123 -3.68 -13.75 -2.94
N SER A 124 -3.74 -15.03 -2.54
CA SER A 124 -2.76 -15.71 -1.67
C SER A 124 -1.32 -15.84 -2.20
N ARG A 125 -1.02 -15.29 -3.38
CA ARG A 125 0.26 -15.40 -4.08
C ARG A 125 1.02 -14.08 -4.22
N LEU A 126 0.42 -12.96 -3.82
CA LEU A 126 1.08 -11.65 -3.85
C LEU A 126 2.42 -11.70 -3.11
N ARG A 127 3.44 -11.14 -3.76
CA ARG A 127 4.83 -11.07 -3.26
C ARG A 127 5.34 -9.65 -3.19
N SER A 128 5.03 -8.83 -4.20
CA SER A 128 5.39 -7.42 -4.25
C SER A 128 4.14 -6.60 -4.52
N VAL A 129 3.88 -5.64 -3.65
CA VAL A 129 2.67 -4.80 -3.68
C VAL A 129 3.11 -3.34 -3.53
N ARG A 130 2.74 -2.53 -4.51
CA ARG A 130 2.71 -1.07 -4.42
C ARG A 130 1.28 -0.63 -4.64
N PHE A 131 0.70 0.01 -3.64
CA PHE A 131 -0.73 0.26 -3.66
C PHE A 131 -1.07 1.56 -2.90
N PRO A 132 -1.89 2.45 -3.49
CA PRO A 132 -2.47 3.56 -2.74
C PRO A 132 -3.57 2.99 -1.83
N ILE A 133 -3.60 3.38 -0.56
CA ILE A 133 -4.54 2.78 0.40
C ILE A 133 -5.30 3.85 1.19
N ALA A 134 -6.60 3.65 1.42
CA ALA A 134 -7.34 4.45 2.41
C ALA A 134 -6.97 4.01 3.81
N TRP A 135 -7.02 4.93 4.77
CA TRP A 135 -6.82 4.61 6.18
C TRP A 135 -7.69 3.44 6.65
N ASP A 136 -8.99 3.47 6.35
CA ASP A 136 -9.92 2.43 6.80
C ASP A 136 -9.65 1.05 6.17
N ALA A 137 -8.98 1.01 5.01
CA ALA A 137 -8.56 -0.22 4.36
C ALA A 137 -7.26 -0.79 4.95
N VAL A 138 -6.49 0.01 5.72
CA VAL A 138 -5.26 -0.44 6.37
C VAL A 138 -5.52 -1.54 7.38
N GLU A 139 -6.63 -1.45 8.13
CA GLU A 139 -7.01 -2.47 9.12
C GLU A 139 -7.21 -3.84 8.47
N MET A 140 -7.52 -3.86 7.17
CA MET A 140 -7.66 -5.10 6.41
C MET A 140 -6.32 -5.74 6.04
N LEU A 141 -5.19 -5.01 6.08
CA LEU A 141 -3.87 -5.57 5.77
C LEU A 141 -3.32 -6.43 6.91
N THR A 142 -3.96 -7.58 7.09
CA THR A 142 -3.63 -8.59 8.08
C THR A 142 -2.72 -9.66 7.46
N PRO A 143 -1.96 -10.41 8.29
CA PRO A 143 -1.16 -11.54 7.81
C PRO A 143 -1.96 -12.61 7.06
N THR A 144 -3.28 -12.70 7.26
CA THR A 144 -4.16 -13.64 6.57
C THR A 144 -4.47 -13.19 5.14
N MET A 145 -4.54 -11.88 4.87
CA MET A 145 -4.84 -11.35 3.53
C MET A 145 -3.61 -11.35 2.61
N ILE A 146 -2.42 -11.09 3.17
CA ILE A 146 -1.17 -11.03 2.39
C ILE A 146 -0.07 -11.98 2.94
N PRO A 147 -0.34 -13.29 3.04
CA PRO A 147 0.51 -14.23 3.77
C PRO A 147 1.90 -14.45 3.16
N LYS A 148 2.12 -14.03 1.91
CA LYS A 148 3.37 -14.25 1.16
C LYS A 148 4.02 -12.97 0.65
N VAL A 149 3.54 -11.81 1.08
CA VAL A 149 4.13 -10.54 0.67
C VAL A 149 5.53 -10.40 1.29
N HIS A 150 6.49 -10.10 0.43
CA HIS A 150 7.89 -9.85 0.78
C HIS A 150 8.24 -8.37 0.65
N GLU A 151 7.55 -7.65 -0.25
CA GLU A 151 7.76 -6.23 -0.51
C GLU A 151 6.41 -5.53 -0.48
N LEU A 152 6.29 -4.53 0.37
CA LEU A 152 5.06 -3.75 0.53
C LEU A 152 5.40 -2.26 0.54
N MET A 153 4.83 -1.55 -0.40
CA MET A 153 4.90 -0.10 -0.51
C MET A 153 3.49 0.46 -0.47
N LEU A 154 3.14 1.07 0.66
CA LEU A 154 1.90 1.80 0.85
C LEU A 154 2.23 3.29 0.82
N TYR A 155 1.59 4.02 -0.07
CA TYR A 155 1.85 5.44 -0.27
C TYR A 155 0.52 6.17 -0.50
N GLN A 156 0.53 7.50 -0.31
CA GLN A 156 -0.67 8.33 -0.44
C GLN A 156 -1.84 7.76 0.37
N ILE A 157 -1.64 7.62 1.69
CA ILE A 157 -2.70 7.16 2.57
C ILE A 157 -3.75 8.27 2.70
N SER A 158 -4.90 8.07 2.06
CA SER A 158 -5.99 9.04 2.04
C SER A 158 -6.91 8.88 3.26
N MET A 159 -7.41 10.01 3.77
CA MET A 159 -8.31 10.11 4.91
C MET A 159 -9.65 10.70 4.43
N GLU A 160 -10.79 10.16 4.88
CA GLU A 160 -12.13 10.59 4.44
C GLU A 160 -12.51 12.02 4.88
N SER A 161 -11.78 12.57 5.84
CA SER A 161 -12.06 13.86 6.47
C SER A 161 -10.73 14.56 6.76
N GLU A 162 -10.78 15.81 7.22
CA GLU A 162 -9.61 16.55 7.77
C GLU A 162 -8.92 15.83 8.97
N HIS A 163 -9.28 14.57 9.25
CA HIS A 163 -8.63 13.68 10.18
C HIS A 163 -7.17 13.48 9.77
N VAL A 164 -6.28 14.06 10.56
CA VAL A 164 -4.86 13.75 10.52
C VAL A 164 -4.70 12.50 11.37
N PRO A 165 -4.17 11.38 10.83
CA PRO A 165 -4.08 10.15 11.59
C PRO A 165 -3.31 10.42 12.87
N ASP A 166 -3.90 10.04 13.98
CA ASP A 166 -3.26 10.30 15.25
C ASP A 166 -2.03 9.38 15.41
N THR A 167 -1.31 9.60 16.49
CA THR A 167 -0.11 8.84 16.77
C THR A 167 -0.40 7.35 16.96
N GLU A 168 -1.53 6.98 17.59
CA GLU A 168 -1.88 5.60 17.88
C GLU A 168 -2.19 4.82 16.60
N GLU A 169 -3.03 5.42 15.76
CA GLU A 169 -3.41 4.97 14.43
C GLU A 169 -2.19 4.65 13.56
N ALA A 170 -1.28 5.61 13.42
CA ALA A 170 -0.05 5.43 12.65
C ALA A 170 0.83 4.29 13.20
N ASN A 171 0.87 4.07 14.51
CA ASN A 171 1.61 2.98 15.11
C ASN A 171 0.93 1.63 14.89
N MET A 172 -0.40 1.57 14.90
CA MET A 172 -1.13 0.35 14.55
C MET A 172 -0.79 -0.11 13.14
N LEU A 173 -0.78 0.82 12.17
CA LEU A 173 -0.40 0.52 10.80
C LEU A 173 1.03 -0.02 10.71
N LEU A 174 2.00 0.67 11.32
CA LEU A 174 3.39 0.21 11.34
C LEU A 174 3.52 -1.18 11.99
N ASN A 175 2.84 -1.41 13.12
CA ASN A 175 2.84 -2.70 13.81
C ASN A 175 2.21 -3.81 12.96
N ASN A 176 1.11 -3.53 12.25
CA ASN A 176 0.50 -4.47 11.33
C ASN A 176 1.50 -4.89 10.25
N MET A 177 2.25 -3.94 9.67
CA MET A 177 3.28 -4.26 8.68
C MET A 177 4.44 -5.07 9.28
N LEU A 178 4.90 -4.72 10.48
CA LEU A 178 5.99 -5.41 11.17
C LEU A 178 5.59 -6.79 11.71
N SER A 179 4.28 -7.08 11.79
CA SER A 179 3.74 -8.40 12.12
C SER A 179 3.81 -9.41 10.95
N LEU A 180 4.06 -8.94 9.73
CA LEU A 180 4.12 -9.77 8.53
C LEU A 180 5.41 -10.60 8.49
N LYS A 181 5.34 -11.86 8.93
CA LYS A 181 6.49 -12.78 9.06
C LYS A 181 7.43 -12.86 7.86
N HIS A 182 6.90 -12.78 6.64
CA HIS A 182 7.66 -12.99 5.39
C HIS A 182 8.20 -11.71 4.77
N ILE A 183 7.88 -10.55 5.33
CA ILE A 183 8.23 -9.27 4.75
C ILE A 183 9.72 -8.99 4.85
N ARG A 184 10.26 -8.38 3.80
CA ARG A 184 11.67 -8.02 3.63
C ARG A 184 11.84 -6.53 3.37
N SER A 185 10.89 -5.91 2.70
CA SER A 185 10.89 -4.46 2.46
C SER A 185 9.52 -3.88 2.79
N VAL A 186 9.51 -2.88 3.64
CA VAL A 186 8.34 -2.05 3.95
C VAL A 186 8.68 -0.61 3.60
N SER A 187 7.81 0.02 2.81
CA SER A 187 7.82 1.46 2.58
C SER A 187 6.43 2.01 2.90
N LEU A 188 6.39 3.04 3.72
CA LEU A 188 5.15 3.60 4.24
C LEU A 188 5.27 5.13 4.27
N ASP A 189 4.51 5.80 3.41
CA ASP A 189 4.51 7.26 3.31
C ASP A 189 3.23 7.83 3.94
N THR A 190 3.29 8.20 5.23
CA THR A 190 2.15 8.71 6.02
C THR A 190 2.52 9.99 6.75
N VAL A 191 1.55 10.73 7.28
CA VAL A 191 1.78 12.08 7.84
C VAL A 191 2.19 12.07 9.33
N SER A 192 2.40 10.91 9.96
CA SER A 192 2.51 10.86 11.43
C SER A 192 3.84 11.37 11.99
N ASP A 193 3.75 12.19 13.04
CA ASP A 193 4.87 12.91 13.63
C ASP A 193 5.62 12.15 14.74
N ILE A 194 5.12 11.04 15.31
CA ILE A 194 5.79 10.32 16.40
C ILE A 194 5.48 8.82 16.34
N ALA A 195 6.49 7.95 16.45
CA ALA A 195 6.25 6.54 16.76
C ALA A 195 6.14 6.35 18.29
N VAL A 196 5.15 5.62 18.78
CA VAL A 196 4.95 5.33 20.20
C VAL A 196 5.04 3.82 20.42
N LEU A 197 5.81 3.44 21.44
CA LEU A 197 5.98 2.05 21.86
C LEU A 197 4.68 1.49 22.45
N PRO A 198 4.46 0.15 22.39
CA PRO A 198 5.41 -0.87 21.93
C PRO A 198 5.36 -1.18 20.42
N LEU A 199 6.53 -1.54 19.87
CA LEU A 199 6.65 -2.11 18.52
C LEU A 199 6.60 -3.64 18.58
N HIS A 200 5.73 -4.24 17.78
CA HIS A 200 5.55 -5.70 17.72
C HIS A 200 6.24 -6.29 16.49
N LEU A 201 7.46 -6.80 16.70
CA LEU A 201 8.31 -7.32 15.63
C LEU A 201 8.12 -8.84 15.44
N VAL A 202 7.55 -9.23 14.31
CA VAL A 202 7.52 -10.64 13.86
C VAL A 202 8.42 -10.84 12.61
N CYS A 203 8.62 -9.78 11.84
CA CYS A 203 9.37 -9.75 10.58
C CYS A 203 10.91 -9.80 10.76
N THR A 204 11.46 -10.88 11.34
CA THR A 204 12.91 -11.01 11.60
C THR A 204 13.81 -10.98 10.36
N ARG A 205 13.22 -11.06 9.15
CA ARG A 205 13.90 -10.99 7.85
C ARG A 205 13.75 -9.63 7.15
N LEU A 206 13.31 -8.60 7.87
CA LEU A 206 13.21 -7.26 7.32
C LEU A 206 14.61 -6.74 6.95
N HIS A 207 14.78 -6.36 5.69
CA HIS A 207 16.01 -5.80 5.12
C HIS A 207 15.91 -4.28 4.93
N SER A 208 14.71 -3.78 4.63
CA SER A 208 14.46 -2.37 4.36
C SER A 208 13.19 -1.90 5.07
N LEU A 209 13.32 -0.82 5.83
CA LEU A 209 12.23 -0.10 6.46
C LEU A 209 12.32 1.38 6.10
N ILE A 210 11.38 1.84 5.26
CA ILE A 210 11.31 3.21 4.76
C ILE A 210 10.02 3.84 5.29
N ILE A 211 10.18 4.68 6.31
CA ILE A 211 9.11 5.38 7.04
C ILE A 211 9.53 6.86 7.19
N PRO A 212 9.68 7.58 6.06
CA PRO A 212 10.40 8.85 6.00
C PRO A 212 9.77 9.96 6.85
N GLN A 213 8.49 9.83 7.19
CA GLN A 213 7.78 10.81 8.00
C GLN A 213 7.76 10.45 9.50
N TYR A 214 7.96 9.18 9.86
CA TYR A 214 7.96 8.73 11.26
C TYR A 214 9.19 9.25 11.98
N ARG A 215 8.97 9.77 13.19
CA ARG A 215 10.04 10.15 14.11
C ARG A 215 10.26 9.05 15.13
N LEU A 216 11.41 8.36 15.05
CA LEU A 216 11.81 7.35 16.02
C LEU A 216 12.71 7.96 17.09
N ALA A 217 12.42 7.69 18.36
CA ALA A 217 13.30 8.00 19.47
C ALA A 217 14.55 7.09 19.48
N ALA A 218 15.59 7.51 20.20
CA ALA A 218 16.88 6.82 20.20
C ALA A 218 16.80 5.37 20.72
N ASP A 219 15.98 5.13 21.73
CA ASP A 219 15.68 3.82 22.30
C ASP A 219 14.91 2.93 21.31
N GLN A 220 13.95 3.50 20.56
CA GLN A 220 13.21 2.77 19.51
C GLN A 220 14.11 2.36 18.35
N MET A 221 14.98 3.26 17.89
CA MET A 221 15.97 2.91 16.86
C MET A 221 16.92 1.82 17.37
N HIS A 222 17.39 1.94 18.61
CA HIS A 222 18.24 0.92 19.22
C HIS A 222 17.53 -0.43 19.27
N PHE A 223 16.27 -0.46 19.70
CA PHE A 223 15.43 -1.66 19.72
C PHE A 223 15.29 -2.28 18.32
N LEU A 224 14.94 -1.50 17.30
CA LEU A 224 14.84 -1.99 15.92
C LEU A 224 16.15 -2.60 15.42
N LEU A 225 17.29 -1.92 15.67
CA LEU A 225 18.60 -2.39 15.23
C LEU A 225 19.06 -3.66 15.97
N CYS A 226 18.61 -3.87 17.20
CA CYS A 226 18.88 -5.09 17.96
C CYS A 226 17.97 -6.26 17.54
N GLU A 227 16.69 -6.02 17.32
CA GLU A 227 15.69 -7.05 17.06
C GLU A 227 15.55 -7.43 15.58
N LEU A 228 16.05 -6.60 14.66
CA LEU A 228 16.04 -6.84 13.21
C LEU A 228 17.47 -7.01 12.68
N PRO A 229 18.11 -8.18 12.88
CA PRO A 229 19.51 -8.40 12.52
C PRO A 229 19.78 -8.37 11.02
N SER A 230 18.73 -8.45 10.19
CA SER A 230 18.83 -8.39 8.72
C SER A 230 18.63 -6.97 8.16
N LEU A 231 18.32 -5.98 9.01
CA LEU A 231 17.98 -4.63 8.58
C LEU A 231 19.23 -3.94 8.01
N MET A 232 19.18 -3.60 6.72
CA MET A 232 20.27 -2.93 6.00
C MET A 232 19.93 -1.47 5.69
N VAL A 233 18.65 -1.17 5.51
CA VAL A 233 18.16 0.16 5.17
C VAL A 233 17.10 0.57 6.19
N LEU A 234 17.37 1.66 6.90
CA LEU A 234 16.41 2.33 7.76
C LEU A 234 16.33 3.80 7.33
N HIS A 235 15.16 4.24 6.90
CA HIS A 235 14.89 5.63 6.55
C HIS A 235 13.72 6.13 7.40
N CYS A 236 14.03 7.00 8.36
CA CYS A 236 13.08 7.64 9.26
C CYS A 236 13.61 9.02 9.66
N LYS A 237 12.77 9.84 10.30
CA LYS A 237 13.21 11.05 11.01
C LYS A 237 13.68 10.68 12.41
N LEU A 238 14.58 11.50 12.96
CA LEU A 238 14.98 11.41 14.35
C LEU A 238 13.97 12.15 15.24
N GLY A 239 13.41 11.46 16.23
CA GLY A 239 12.58 12.08 17.26
C GLY A 239 13.41 12.90 18.22
N GLU A 240 12.88 14.06 18.65
CA GLU A 240 13.49 14.82 19.74
C GLU A 240 13.43 13.99 21.03
N ARG A 241 14.48 14.05 21.86
CA ARG A 241 14.40 13.49 23.21
C ARG A 241 13.20 14.14 23.89
N GLN A 242 12.19 13.36 24.27
CA GLN A 242 11.28 13.81 25.30
C GLN A 242 12.17 14.17 26.49
N SER A 243 12.32 15.46 26.79
CA SER A 243 12.96 15.90 28.01
C SER A 243 12.19 15.23 29.13
N SER A 244 12.77 14.21 29.73
CA SER A 244 12.17 13.60 30.89
C SER A 244 11.97 14.73 31.89
N THR A 245 10.81 14.78 32.53
CA THR A 245 10.54 15.68 33.65
C THR A 245 11.52 15.50 34.82
N ALA A 246 12.49 14.60 34.71
CA ALA A 246 13.62 14.42 35.61
C ALA A 246 14.77 15.43 35.41
N ASP A 247 14.89 16.09 34.25
CA ASP A 247 15.96 17.09 34.00
C ASP A 247 15.64 18.48 34.57
N LYS A 248 14.47 18.68 35.19
CA LYS A 248 14.15 19.93 35.92
C LYS A 248 14.60 19.93 37.39
N ASP A 249 15.01 18.78 37.95
CA ASP A 249 15.46 18.69 39.35
C ASP A 249 17.00 18.76 39.50
N CYS A 250 17.75 18.87 38.40
CA CYS A 250 19.17 19.24 38.43
C CYS A 250 19.39 20.73 38.14
N ALA A 251 18.52 21.60 38.67
CA ALA A 251 18.93 22.98 38.90
C ALA A 251 19.98 22.97 40.00
N ILE A 252 21.26 22.99 39.60
CA ILE A 252 22.37 23.29 40.49
C ILE A 252 22.02 24.60 41.20
N ASN A 253 21.83 24.50 42.52
CA ASN A 253 21.56 25.66 43.36
C ASN A 253 22.78 26.60 43.27
N PRO A 254 22.63 27.85 42.76
CA PRO A 254 23.75 28.78 42.60
C PRO A 254 24.43 29.15 43.93
N ASP A 255 23.79 28.87 45.07
CA ASP A 255 24.29 29.21 46.40
C ASP A 255 25.39 28.25 46.93
N TYR A 256 25.78 27.22 46.17
CA TYR A 256 26.87 26.31 46.55
C TYR A 256 28.26 26.68 45.98
N ILE A 257 28.41 27.85 45.35
CA ILE A 257 29.72 28.41 44.97
C ILE A 257 29.96 29.73 45.71
N SER A 258 30.05 29.66 47.04
CA SER A 258 30.82 30.63 47.83
C SER A 258 30.98 30.15 49.28
N LYS A 259 32.08 29.44 49.55
CA LYS A 259 32.93 29.57 50.73
C LYS A 259 34.18 28.71 50.59
#